data_AF-A0A1Y6CZX6-F1
#
_entry.id   AF-A0A1Y6CZX6-F1
#
_cell.length_a   1.000
_cell.length_b   1.000
_cell.length_c   1.000
_cell.angle_alpha   90.00
_cell.angle_beta   90.00
_cell.angle_gamma   90.00
#
_symmetry.space_group_name_H-M   'P 1'
#
loop_
_entity.id
_entity.type
_entity.pdbx_description
1 polymer ?
#
loop_
_entity_poly.entity_id
_entity_poly.type
_entity_poly.pdbx_seq_one_letter_code
_entity_poly.pdbx_strand_id
1 'polypeptide(L)'
;MTPDPALADCLPRLAERHRSGELGDAVYAAAYFLAWQIALHGRRYASRQSKADPKPEADVWLPRFAGDGDTGLRTALVEAFERQYFLGVIPNVPVALAAWLRGDWPLTLTTAIPSPETVLDMQVAGTRPVTVVADYARALNPVLTHANGFAFLVHDLEHAYKFFHDPRSHRAQRRFFGLLREAVRAGRFDAYRRDPVFDERFDYLMSDMNTHVVHSLRFLGAVLIECLLRREGKGGKEALSVEAEAELVGFLRGLGGLWRFPAGAGVALGRLVRGGFGEEEARLIEAAVLAN
;
A
#
# COMPACT_ATOMS: atom_id res chain seq x y z
N MET A 1 -8.89 -11.43 19.84
CA MET A 1 -7.62 -11.63 20.56
C MET A 1 -7.85 -11.25 22.01
N THR A 2 -7.43 -12.08 22.96
CA THR A 2 -7.54 -11.73 24.39
C THR A 2 -6.64 -10.53 24.68
N PRO A 3 -7.09 -9.51 25.45
CA PRO A 3 -6.24 -8.38 25.83
C PRO A 3 -4.95 -8.87 26.49
N ASP A 4 -3.80 -8.49 25.92
CA ASP A 4 -2.49 -8.69 26.56
C ASP A 4 -2.22 -7.49 27.48
N PRO A 5 -2.00 -7.69 28.79
CA PRO A 5 -1.71 -6.61 29.74
C PRO A 5 -0.47 -5.79 29.38
N ALA A 6 0.56 -6.40 28.77
CA ALA A 6 1.76 -5.69 28.35
C ALA A 6 1.45 -4.71 27.20
N LEU A 7 0.59 -5.08 26.25
CA LEU A 7 0.14 -4.16 25.20
C LEU A 7 -0.77 -3.07 25.75
N ALA A 8 -1.64 -3.41 26.70
CA ALA A 8 -2.58 -2.47 27.29
C ALA A 8 -1.87 -1.29 27.98
N ASP A 9 -0.70 -1.54 28.58
CA ASP A 9 0.15 -0.49 29.16
C ASP A 9 1.08 0.16 28.11
N CYS A 10 1.69 -0.64 27.25
CA CYS A 10 2.72 -0.17 26.32
C CYS A 10 2.17 0.75 25.21
N LEU A 11 1.05 0.40 24.56
CA LEU A 11 0.56 1.17 23.40
C LEU A 11 0.09 2.58 23.77
N PRO A 12 -0.70 2.80 24.85
CA PRO A 12 -1.07 4.15 25.26
C PRO A 12 0.14 5.01 25.60
N ARG A 13 1.17 4.43 26.23
CA ARG A 13 2.41 5.13 26.55
C ARG A 13 3.18 5.53 25.28
N LEU A 14 3.35 4.62 24.33
CA LEU A 14 3.98 4.94 23.04
C LEU A 14 3.23 6.06 22.30
N ALA A 15 1.90 5.99 22.30
CA ALA A 15 1.06 7.01 21.68
C ALA A 15 1.20 8.38 22.37
N GLU A 16 1.32 8.41 23.71
CA GLU A 16 1.55 9.65 24.44
C GLU A 16 2.91 10.26 24.13
N ARG A 17 3.97 9.44 24.10
CA ARG A 17 5.32 9.90 23.74
C ARG A 17 5.39 10.41 22.30
N HIS A 18 4.64 9.82 21.38
CA HIS A 18 4.50 10.35 20.02
C HIS A 18 3.78 11.70 20.02
N ARG A 19 2.64 11.82 20.69
CA ARG A 19 1.87 13.08 20.79
C ARG A 19 2.66 14.22 21.44
N SER A 20 3.52 13.92 22.41
CA SER A 20 4.38 14.91 23.06
C SER A 20 5.58 15.33 22.21
N GLY A 21 5.82 14.68 21.07
CA GLY A 21 6.96 14.92 20.18
C GLY A 21 8.26 14.25 20.67
N GLU A 22 8.20 13.42 21.70
CA GLU A 22 9.35 12.68 22.21
C GLU A 22 9.79 11.56 21.25
N LEU A 23 8.84 10.96 20.53
CA LEU A 23 9.08 10.00 19.46
C LEU A 23 8.62 10.57 18.13
N GLY A 24 9.46 10.45 17.10
CA GLY A 24 9.06 10.71 15.72
C GLY A 24 8.22 9.57 15.15
N ASP A 25 7.53 9.86 14.05
CA ASP A 25 6.58 8.97 13.37
C ASP A 25 7.11 7.55 13.11
N ALA A 26 8.28 7.45 12.48
CA ALA A 26 8.89 6.17 12.14
C ALA A 26 9.23 5.33 13.38
N VAL A 27 9.73 5.97 14.45
CA VAL A 27 10.09 5.30 15.70
C VAL A 27 8.84 4.82 16.43
N TYR A 28 7.79 5.64 16.45
CA TYR A 28 6.51 5.25 17.03
C TYR A 28 5.89 4.04 16.31
N ALA A 29 5.81 4.07 14.98
CA ALA A 29 5.26 2.94 14.20
C ALA A 29 6.08 1.65 14.37
N ALA A 30 7.42 1.77 14.38
CA ALA A 30 8.33 0.66 14.61
C ALA A 30 8.20 0.05 16.02
N ALA A 31 8.12 0.90 17.05
CA ALA A 31 7.93 0.45 18.42
C ALA A 31 6.55 -0.21 18.60
N TYR A 32 5.50 0.36 17.99
CA TYR A 32 4.17 -0.24 17.94
C TYR A 32 4.23 -1.64 17.30
N PHE A 33 4.85 -1.79 16.13
CA PHE A 33 5.01 -3.08 15.46
C PHE A 33 5.69 -4.11 16.38
N LEU A 34 6.79 -3.71 17.02
CA LEU A 34 7.59 -4.60 17.84
C LEU A 34 6.89 -5.00 19.15
N ALA A 35 6.17 -4.07 19.78
CA ALA A 35 5.34 -4.36 20.95
C ALA A 35 4.29 -5.43 20.64
N TRP A 36 3.61 -5.31 19.49
CA TRP A 36 2.65 -6.30 19.02
C TRP A 36 3.28 -7.66 18.72
N GLN A 37 4.43 -7.69 18.06
CA GLN A 37 5.18 -8.91 17.80
C GLN A 37 5.55 -9.65 19.09
N ILE A 38 6.03 -8.94 20.10
CA ILE A 38 6.37 -9.50 21.41
C ILE A 38 5.13 -10.06 22.11
N ALA A 39 4.01 -9.35 22.10
CA ALA A 39 2.78 -9.81 22.74
C ALA A 39 2.18 -11.06 22.06
N LEU A 40 2.18 -11.09 20.72
CA LEU A 40 1.62 -12.20 19.96
C LEU A 40 2.44 -13.49 20.07
N HIS A 41 3.76 -13.37 20.22
CA HIS A 41 4.69 -14.50 20.05
C HIS A 41 5.62 -14.73 21.25
N GLY A 42 5.56 -13.88 22.27
CA GLY A 42 6.41 -13.92 23.44
C GLY A 42 7.90 -13.90 23.07
N ARG A 43 8.69 -14.75 23.73
CA ARG A 43 10.13 -14.90 23.45
C ARG A 43 10.48 -15.39 22.04
N ARG A 44 9.50 -15.84 21.26
CA ARG A 44 9.69 -16.33 19.88
C ARG A 44 9.31 -15.30 18.81
N TYR A 45 9.10 -14.04 19.19
CA TYR A 45 8.71 -12.98 18.26
C TYR A 45 9.67 -12.80 17.09
N ALA A 46 10.96 -13.08 17.31
CA ALA A 46 11.95 -13.03 16.26
C ALA A 46 13.03 -14.09 16.43
N SER A 47 13.82 -14.26 15.36
CA SER A 47 15.05 -15.04 15.33
C SER A 47 16.16 -14.23 14.67
N ARG A 48 17.42 -14.55 14.96
CA ARG A 48 18.57 -13.90 14.33
C ARG A 48 18.76 -14.36 12.88
N GLN A 49 19.23 -13.48 12.00
CA GLN A 49 19.55 -13.83 10.61
C GLN A 49 20.88 -14.58 10.51
N SER A 50 21.88 -14.16 11.28
CA SER A 50 23.21 -14.78 11.39
C SER A 50 23.51 -15.20 12.83
N LYS A 51 24.45 -16.14 13.00
CA LYS A 51 24.97 -16.52 14.34
C LYS A 51 25.70 -15.36 15.03
N ALA A 52 26.21 -14.40 14.26
CA ALA A 52 26.92 -13.23 14.77
C ALA A 52 25.97 -12.14 15.30
N ASP A 53 24.69 -12.20 14.93
CA ASP A 53 23.70 -11.21 15.37
C ASP A 53 23.26 -11.46 16.82
N PRO A 54 22.94 -10.39 17.57
CA PRO A 54 22.43 -10.52 18.93
C PRO A 54 21.13 -11.33 18.95
N LYS A 55 20.94 -12.10 20.03
CA LYS A 55 19.68 -12.83 20.22
C LYS A 55 18.54 -11.82 20.43
N PRO A 56 17.36 -12.04 19.84
CA PRO A 56 16.19 -11.23 20.14
C PRO A 56 15.75 -11.45 21.60
N GLU A 57 15.72 -10.37 22.39
CA GLU A 57 15.36 -10.41 23.81
C GLU A 57 14.16 -9.49 24.05
N ALA A 58 12.99 -10.09 24.31
CA ALA A 58 11.72 -9.36 24.43
C ALA A 58 11.69 -8.43 25.65
N ASP A 59 12.30 -8.88 26.74
CA ASP A 59 12.45 -8.20 28.02
C ASP A 59 13.32 -6.94 27.95
N VAL A 60 14.17 -6.84 26.93
CA VAL A 60 14.99 -5.64 26.69
C VAL A 60 14.18 -4.50 26.06
N TRP A 61 13.11 -4.81 25.31
CA TRP A 61 12.40 -3.78 24.54
C TRP A 61 11.45 -2.93 25.37
N LEU A 62 10.70 -3.52 26.31
CA LEU A 62 9.72 -2.77 27.11
C LEU A 62 10.37 -1.62 27.90
N PRO A 63 11.52 -1.79 28.59
CA PRO A 63 12.22 -0.67 29.22
C PRO A 63 12.67 0.41 28.23
N ARG A 64 13.11 0.03 27.03
CA ARG A 64 13.56 0.99 26.00
C ARG A 64 12.40 1.80 25.44
N PHE A 65 11.25 1.17 25.19
CA PHE A 65 10.02 1.88 24.82
C PHE A 65 9.55 2.88 25.89
N ALA A 66 9.95 2.66 27.14
CA ALA A 66 9.61 3.51 28.26
C ALA A 66 10.61 4.67 28.49
N GLY A 67 11.90 4.49 28.17
CA GLY A 67 12.96 5.39 28.61
C GLY A 67 13.95 5.90 27.54
N ASP A 68 14.10 5.21 26.41
CA ASP A 68 15.02 5.65 25.37
C ASP A 68 14.37 6.78 24.55
N GLY A 69 15.06 7.91 24.38
CA GLY A 69 14.62 8.99 23.47
C GLY A 69 14.68 8.58 21.99
N ASP A 70 14.08 9.38 21.09
CA ASP A 70 13.92 9.05 19.66
C ASP A 70 15.19 8.49 19.01
N THR A 71 16.32 9.18 19.14
CA THR A 71 17.58 8.78 18.48
C THR A 71 18.10 7.43 18.97
N GLY A 72 18.10 7.19 20.29
CA GLY A 72 18.59 5.94 20.86
C GLY A 72 17.70 4.76 20.46
N LEU A 73 16.38 4.95 20.53
CA LEU A 73 15.42 3.92 20.15
C LEU A 73 15.45 3.65 18.64
N ARG A 74 15.59 4.69 17.81
CA ARG A 74 15.74 4.58 16.35
C ARG A 74 16.92 3.69 15.95
N THR A 75 18.10 3.95 16.51
CA THR A 75 19.30 3.14 16.21
C THR A 75 19.07 1.67 16.57
N ALA A 76 18.54 1.39 17.76
CA ALA A 76 18.26 0.03 18.19
C ALA A 76 17.23 -0.67 17.28
N LEU A 77 16.17 0.03 16.88
CA LEU A 77 15.13 -0.52 16.02
C LEU A 77 15.65 -0.82 14.61
N VAL A 78 16.47 0.06 14.01
CA VAL A 78 17.11 -0.20 12.71
C VAL A 78 17.93 -1.48 12.78
N GLU A 79 18.80 -1.62 13.79
CA GLU A 79 19.62 -2.82 13.96
C GLU A 79 18.77 -4.09 14.11
N ALA A 80 17.66 -4.01 14.85
CA ALA A 80 16.75 -5.13 15.02
C ALA A 80 16.09 -5.54 13.69
N PHE A 81 15.54 -4.60 12.93
CA PHE A 81 14.87 -4.90 11.66
C PHE A 81 15.82 -5.37 10.56
N GLU A 82 17.09 -4.96 10.58
CA GLU A 82 18.08 -5.39 9.60
C GLU A 82 18.67 -6.77 9.91
N ARG A 83 18.66 -7.21 11.18
CA ARG A 83 19.40 -8.41 11.63
C ARG A 83 18.52 -9.54 12.15
N GLN A 84 17.20 -9.35 12.16
CA GLN A 84 16.26 -10.33 12.71
C GLN A 84 15.19 -10.72 11.69
N TYR A 85 14.66 -11.93 11.84
CA TYR A 85 13.46 -12.41 11.16
C TYR A 85 12.32 -12.46 12.15
N PHE A 86 11.21 -11.79 11.85
CA PHE A 86 10.03 -11.68 12.70
C PHE A 86 9.02 -12.79 12.38
N LEU A 87 8.46 -13.41 13.41
CA LEU A 87 7.58 -14.55 13.26
C LEU A 87 6.24 -14.12 12.65
N GLY A 88 5.80 -14.87 11.63
CA GLY A 88 4.48 -14.66 11.02
C GLY A 88 4.33 -13.38 10.19
N VAL A 89 5.43 -12.69 9.88
CA VAL A 89 5.45 -11.47 9.06
C VAL A 89 6.35 -11.68 7.86
N ILE A 90 5.93 -11.17 6.69
CA ILE A 90 6.75 -11.28 5.48
C ILE A 90 8.02 -10.41 5.59
N PRO A 91 9.16 -10.82 4.99
CA PRO A 91 10.43 -10.09 5.13
C PRO A 91 10.42 -8.63 4.66
N ASN A 92 9.47 -8.27 3.81
CA ASN A 92 9.32 -6.92 3.26
C ASN A 92 9.00 -5.86 4.33
N VAL A 93 8.30 -6.24 5.40
CA VAL A 93 7.80 -5.31 6.42
C VAL A 93 8.95 -4.76 7.28
N PRO A 94 9.85 -5.59 7.84
CA PRO A 94 11.06 -5.09 8.49
C PRO A 94 11.93 -4.21 7.59
N VAL A 95 12.05 -4.54 6.29
CA VAL A 95 12.80 -3.70 5.33
C VAL A 95 12.15 -2.32 5.20
N ALA A 96 10.83 -2.25 5.12
CA ALA A 96 10.10 -0.98 5.07
C ALA A 96 10.30 -0.13 6.32
N LEU A 97 10.21 -0.76 7.50
CA LEU A 97 10.45 -0.07 8.78
C LEU A 97 11.89 0.45 8.88
N ALA A 98 12.89 -0.38 8.54
CA ALA A 98 14.29 0.04 8.56
C ALA A 98 14.55 1.22 7.60
N ALA A 99 14.03 1.16 6.38
CA ALA A 99 14.18 2.24 5.39
C ALA A 99 13.48 3.54 5.85
N TRP A 100 12.31 3.44 6.49
CA TRP A 100 11.64 4.62 7.03
C TRP A 100 12.38 5.21 8.24
N LEU A 101 12.88 4.37 9.14
CA LEU A 101 13.69 4.80 10.29
C LEU A 101 14.97 5.52 9.86
N ARG A 102 15.59 5.09 8.74
CA ARG A 102 16.75 5.75 8.11
C ARG A 102 16.39 7.03 7.35
N GLY A 103 15.10 7.29 7.10
CA GLY A 103 14.64 8.43 6.31
C GLY A 103 14.75 8.22 4.80
N ASP A 104 15.04 7.00 4.34
CA ASP A 104 15.18 6.70 2.92
C ASP A 104 13.83 6.65 2.22
N TRP A 105 12.79 6.20 2.93
CA TRP A 105 11.43 6.10 2.40
C TRP A 105 10.53 7.14 3.07
N PRO A 106 9.95 8.09 2.31
CA PRO A 106 9.13 9.17 2.85
C PRO A 106 7.72 8.66 3.17
N LEU A 107 7.58 7.84 4.20
CA LEU A 107 6.27 7.41 4.71
C LEU A 107 5.69 8.46 5.66
N THR A 108 4.37 8.61 5.62
CA THR A 108 3.64 9.53 6.49
C THR A 108 2.82 8.70 7.47
N LEU A 109 3.03 8.92 8.77
CA LEU A 109 2.18 8.29 9.78
C LEU A 109 0.79 8.91 9.75
N THR A 110 -0.23 8.07 9.83
CA THR A 110 -1.62 8.50 10.01
C THR A 110 -2.27 7.74 11.16
N THR A 111 -3.20 8.39 11.87
CA THR A 111 -3.98 7.76 12.96
C THR A 111 -5.43 7.51 12.56
N ALA A 112 -5.85 8.03 11.40
CA ALA A 112 -7.10 7.75 10.75
C ALA A 112 -6.81 7.17 9.36
N ILE A 113 -7.66 6.25 8.90
CA ILE A 113 -7.49 5.62 7.59
C ILE A 113 -7.78 6.68 6.51
N PRO A 114 -6.81 7.00 5.64
CA PRO A 114 -7.03 7.95 4.56
C PRO A 114 -8.03 7.40 3.53
N SER A 115 -8.77 8.31 2.88
CA SER A 115 -9.59 7.93 1.73
C SER A 115 -8.73 7.45 0.55
N PRO A 116 -9.26 6.61 -0.36
CA PRO A 116 -8.56 6.20 -1.57
C PRO A 116 -8.01 7.38 -2.39
N GLU A 117 -8.76 8.47 -2.50
CA GLU A 117 -8.33 9.70 -3.18
C GLU A 117 -7.14 10.37 -2.45
N THR A 118 -7.15 10.38 -1.12
CA THR A 118 -6.02 10.88 -0.32
C THR A 118 -4.78 10.01 -0.55
N VAL A 119 -4.92 8.68 -0.56
CA VAL A 119 -3.81 7.76 -0.85
C VAL A 119 -3.29 7.97 -2.28
N LEU A 120 -4.18 8.17 -3.25
CA LEU A 120 -3.79 8.51 -4.62
C LEU A 120 -2.93 9.78 -4.67
N ASP A 121 -3.37 10.85 -4.00
CA ASP A 121 -2.60 12.10 -3.92
C ASP A 121 -1.22 11.92 -3.27
N MET A 122 -1.15 11.15 -2.19
CA MET A 122 0.10 10.78 -1.52
C MET A 122 1.06 10.04 -2.45
N GLN A 123 0.56 9.04 -3.18
CA GLN A 123 1.39 8.27 -4.12
C GLN A 123 1.90 9.13 -5.28
N VAL A 124 1.11 10.07 -5.79
CA VAL A 124 1.59 11.02 -6.79
C VAL A 124 2.73 11.88 -6.23
N ALA A 125 2.58 12.36 -5.00
CA ALA A 125 3.61 13.09 -4.28
C ALA A 125 4.86 12.22 -3.97
N GLY A 126 4.77 10.89 -4.13
CA GLY A 126 5.86 9.97 -3.86
C GLY A 126 5.97 9.56 -2.40
N THR A 127 4.92 9.76 -1.62
CA THR A 127 4.78 9.27 -0.24
C THR A 127 3.73 8.15 -0.17
N ARG A 128 3.67 7.44 0.95
CA ARG A 128 2.56 6.53 1.29
C ARG A 128 2.20 6.66 2.76
N PRO A 129 0.93 6.40 3.11
CA PRO A 129 0.53 6.35 4.50
C PRO A 129 1.04 5.07 5.17
N VAL A 130 1.27 5.16 6.47
CA VAL A 130 1.34 4.03 7.38
C VAL A 130 0.40 4.34 8.55
N THR A 131 -0.61 3.50 8.74
CA THR A 131 -1.68 3.78 9.70
C THR A 131 -1.43 3.07 11.02
N VAL A 132 -1.41 3.84 12.11
CA VAL A 132 -1.36 3.31 13.48
C VAL A 132 -2.66 3.63 14.20
N VAL A 133 -3.39 2.58 14.60
CA VAL A 133 -4.55 2.72 15.48
C VAL A 133 -4.06 2.90 16.91
N ALA A 134 -3.91 4.16 17.34
CA ALA A 134 -3.28 4.51 18.61
C ALA A 134 -4.11 4.11 19.85
N ASP A 135 -5.44 4.10 19.74
CA ASP A 135 -6.32 3.68 20.82
C ASP A 135 -6.29 2.15 20.98
N TYR A 136 -5.87 1.66 22.15
CA TYR A 136 -5.68 0.22 22.41
C TYR A 136 -6.98 -0.56 22.21
N ALA A 137 -8.09 -0.09 22.77
CA ALA A 137 -9.37 -0.80 22.67
C ALA A 137 -9.82 -0.93 21.21
N ARG A 138 -9.70 0.14 20.42
CA ARG A 138 -9.98 0.14 18.99
C ARG A 138 -9.01 -0.73 18.22
N ALA A 139 -7.72 -0.73 18.57
CA ALA A 139 -6.68 -1.50 17.89
C ALA A 139 -6.90 -3.01 17.97
N LEU A 140 -7.63 -3.51 18.98
CA LEU A 140 -8.00 -4.93 19.11
C LEU A 140 -9.11 -5.37 18.15
N ASN A 141 -9.86 -4.43 17.59
CA ASN A 141 -11.03 -4.68 16.73
C ASN A 141 -10.68 -4.65 15.24
N PRO A 142 -11.45 -5.32 14.38
CA PRO A 142 -11.23 -5.30 12.93
C PRO A 142 -11.08 -3.88 12.36
N VAL A 143 -10.21 -3.74 11.37
CA VAL A 143 -9.95 -2.51 10.64
C VAL A 143 -10.11 -2.82 9.16
N LEU A 144 -11.22 -2.35 8.56
CA LEU A 144 -11.65 -2.77 7.23
C LEU A 144 -11.70 -4.32 7.14
N THR A 145 -10.98 -4.91 6.18
CA THR A 145 -10.89 -6.36 5.97
C THR A 145 -9.83 -7.04 6.84
N HIS A 146 -9.13 -6.31 7.70
CA HIS A 146 -8.05 -6.82 8.54
C HIS A 146 -8.51 -7.12 9.96
N ALA A 147 -7.91 -8.15 10.56
CA ALA A 147 -8.35 -8.67 11.87
C ALA A 147 -8.24 -7.64 13.00
N ASN A 148 -7.25 -6.74 12.96
CA ASN A 148 -6.98 -5.74 13.98
C ASN A 148 -6.06 -4.62 13.44
N GLY A 149 -5.76 -3.61 14.27
CA GLY A 149 -4.91 -2.48 13.90
C GLY A 149 -3.45 -2.87 13.59
N PHE A 150 -2.92 -3.94 14.19
CA PHE A 150 -1.59 -4.43 13.86
C PHE A 150 -1.55 -5.07 12.46
N ALA A 151 -2.54 -5.89 12.12
CA ALA A 151 -2.65 -6.47 10.79
C ALA A 151 -2.79 -5.39 9.70
N PHE A 152 -3.49 -4.29 10.00
CA PHE A 152 -3.61 -3.15 9.11
C PHE A 152 -2.29 -2.38 8.94
N LEU A 153 -1.56 -2.13 10.03
CA LEU A 153 -0.21 -1.55 9.97
C LEU A 153 0.74 -2.39 9.11
N VAL A 154 0.74 -3.71 9.31
CA VAL A 154 1.55 -4.65 8.55
C VAL A 154 1.20 -4.54 7.06
N HIS A 155 -0.08 -4.53 6.71
CA HIS A 155 -0.54 -4.32 5.33
C HIS A 155 0.03 -3.02 4.73
N ASP A 156 -0.10 -1.88 5.41
CA ASP A 156 0.42 -0.60 4.89
C ASP A 156 1.94 -0.66 4.63
N LEU A 157 2.70 -1.33 5.50
CA LEU A 157 4.14 -1.54 5.34
C LEU A 157 4.48 -2.45 4.16
N GLU A 158 3.65 -3.46 3.86
CA GLU A 158 3.81 -4.28 2.65
C GLU A 158 3.63 -3.43 1.39
N HIS A 159 2.64 -2.54 1.38
CA HIS A 159 2.41 -1.62 0.26
C HIS A 159 3.52 -0.57 0.14
N ALA A 160 4.04 -0.06 1.26
CA ALA A 160 5.23 0.77 1.28
C ALA A 160 6.40 0.06 0.60
N TYR A 161 6.69 -1.19 0.97
CA TYR A 161 7.73 -1.97 0.30
C TYR A 161 7.50 -2.07 -1.21
N LYS A 162 6.31 -2.52 -1.64
CA LYS A 162 5.97 -2.64 -3.07
C LYS A 162 6.14 -1.33 -3.84
N PHE A 163 5.89 -0.20 -3.18
CA PHE A 163 5.98 1.12 -3.79
C PHE A 163 7.41 1.67 -3.88
N PHE A 164 8.29 1.39 -2.90
CA PHE A 164 9.60 2.03 -2.80
C PHE A 164 10.81 1.13 -3.12
N HIS A 165 10.72 -0.20 -2.95
CA HIS A 165 11.90 -1.08 -2.98
C HIS A 165 12.65 -1.09 -4.32
N ASP A 166 11.94 -0.93 -5.45
CA ASP A 166 12.55 -0.80 -6.78
C ASP A 166 12.37 0.65 -7.29
N PRO A 167 13.46 1.43 -7.39
CA PRO A 167 13.41 2.81 -7.87
C PRO A 167 12.78 2.98 -9.26
N ARG A 168 12.95 1.99 -10.16
CA ARG A 168 12.36 2.05 -11.50
C ARG A 168 10.84 1.87 -11.43
N SER A 169 10.37 0.85 -10.73
CA SER A 169 8.95 0.63 -10.49
C SER A 169 8.32 1.79 -9.72
N HIS A 170 9.01 2.34 -8.71
CA HIS A 170 8.56 3.51 -7.96
C HIS A 170 8.28 4.70 -8.89
N ARG A 171 9.24 5.04 -9.76
CA ARG A 171 9.08 6.12 -10.75
C ARG A 171 7.90 5.86 -11.68
N ALA A 172 7.76 4.64 -12.20
CA ALA A 172 6.68 4.28 -13.10
C ALA A 172 5.30 4.35 -12.41
N GLN A 173 5.18 3.83 -11.18
CA GLN A 173 3.97 3.89 -10.38
C GLN A 173 3.55 5.33 -10.09
N ARG A 174 4.50 6.21 -9.70
CA ARG A 174 4.20 7.63 -9.47
C ARG A 174 3.62 8.32 -10.70
N ARG A 175 4.19 8.07 -11.89
CA ARG A 175 3.67 8.62 -13.14
C ARG A 175 2.28 8.07 -13.45
N PHE A 176 2.10 6.75 -13.34
CA PHE A 176 0.80 6.12 -13.53
C PHE A 176 -0.28 6.69 -12.59
N PHE A 177 -0.01 6.82 -11.30
CA PHE A 177 -0.95 7.43 -10.36
C PHE A 177 -1.23 8.90 -10.68
N GLY A 178 -0.26 9.63 -11.23
CA GLY A 178 -0.46 11.00 -11.71
C GLY A 178 -1.48 11.07 -12.84
N LEU A 179 -1.35 10.17 -13.81
CA LEU A 179 -2.28 10.01 -14.93
C LEU A 179 -3.67 9.55 -14.46
N LEU A 180 -3.73 8.60 -13.53
CA LEU A 180 -4.98 8.13 -12.93
C LEU A 180 -5.71 9.27 -12.22
N ARG A 181 -4.98 10.05 -11.42
CA ARG A 181 -5.52 11.23 -10.72
C ARG A 181 -6.06 12.28 -11.70
N GLU A 182 -5.36 12.53 -12.79
CA GLU A 182 -5.86 13.43 -13.85
C GLU A 182 -7.19 12.92 -14.43
N ALA A 183 -7.28 11.63 -14.73
CA ALA A 183 -8.51 11.03 -15.26
C ALA A 183 -9.67 11.08 -14.25
N VAL A 184 -9.41 10.84 -12.96
CA VAL A 184 -10.39 11.00 -11.88
C VAL A 184 -10.88 12.45 -11.80
N ARG A 185 -9.97 13.43 -11.76
CA ARG A 185 -10.33 14.86 -11.70
C ARG A 185 -11.07 15.36 -12.94
N ALA A 186 -10.84 14.73 -14.09
CA ALA A 186 -11.57 15.00 -15.32
C ALA A 186 -12.95 14.31 -15.39
N GLY A 187 -13.40 13.65 -14.32
CA GLY A 187 -14.70 12.98 -14.23
C GLY A 187 -14.84 11.78 -15.17
N ARG A 188 -13.72 11.19 -15.62
CA ARG A 188 -13.74 10.12 -16.62
C ARG A 188 -14.43 8.85 -16.11
N PHE A 189 -14.39 8.62 -14.80
CA PHE A 189 -14.94 7.41 -14.18
C PHE A 189 -16.34 7.58 -13.59
N ASP A 190 -16.92 8.80 -13.59
CA ASP A 190 -18.17 9.13 -12.86
C ASP A 190 -19.35 8.23 -13.26
N ALA A 191 -19.45 7.88 -14.54
CA ALA A 191 -20.50 6.98 -15.01
C ALA A 191 -20.34 5.54 -14.47
N TYR A 192 -19.09 5.07 -14.31
CA TYR A 192 -18.78 3.73 -13.81
C TYR A 192 -18.89 3.66 -12.28
N ARG A 193 -18.54 4.74 -11.55
CA ARG A 193 -18.64 4.82 -10.08
C ARG A 193 -20.06 4.67 -9.52
N ARG A 194 -21.10 4.72 -10.37
CA ARG A 194 -22.49 4.40 -9.98
C ARG A 194 -22.71 2.90 -9.74
N ASP A 195 -21.85 2.04 -10.27
CA ASP A 195 -21.85 0.61 -9.99
C ASP A 195 -21.01 0.35 -8.72
N PRO A 196 -21.60 -0.18 -7.63
CA PRO A 196 -20.91 -0.29 -6.34
C PRO A 196 -19.72 -1.26 -6.37
N VAL A 197 -19.76 -2.28 -7.22
CA VAL A 197 -18.65 -3.25 -7.35
C VAL A 197 -17.49 -2.63 -8.13
N PHE A 198 -17.77 -1.81 -9.15
CA PHE A 198 -16.76 -0.99 -9.81
C PHE A 198 -16.15 -0.01 -8.82
N ASP A 199 -16.98 0.69 -8.04
CA ASP A 199 -16.56 1.72 -7.10
C ASP A 199 -15.56 1.18 -6.07
N GLU A 200 -15.91 0.08 -5.40
CA GLU A 200 -15.05 -0.60 -4.41
C GLU A 200 -13.70 -1.06 -5.01
N ARG A 201 -13.73 -1.65 -6.20
CA ARG A 201 -12.50 -2.12 -6.86
C ARG A 201 -11.65 -0.98 -7.41
N PHE A 202 -12.29 0.11 -7.83
CA PHE A 202 -11.59 1.30 -8.28
C PHE A 202 -10.91 2.01 -7.11
N ASP A 203 -11.55 2.03 -5.94
CA ASP A 203 -10.93 2.48 -4.69
C ASP A 203 -9.67 1.65 -4.37
N TYR A 204 -9.75 0.32 -4.48
CA TYR A 204 -8.57 -0.56 -4.32
C TYR A 204 -7.45 -0.27 -5.34
N LEU A 205 -7.79 0.04 -6.60
CA LEU A 205 -6.80 0.47 -7.60
C LEU A 205 -6.08 1.77 -7.17
N MET A 206 -6.81 2.71 -6.60
CA MET A 206 -6.28 3.99 -6.13
C MET A 206 -5.43 3.85 -4.87
N SER A 207 -5.82 2.99 -3.92
CA SER A 207 -5.16 2.88 -2.62
C SER A 207 -4.02 1.87 -2.58
N ASP A 208 -4.21 0.66 -3.10
CA ASP A 208 -3.39 -0.49 -2.73
C ASP A 208 -2.82 -1.26 -3.93
N MET A 209 -3.06 -0.82 -5.16
CA MET A 209 -2.47 -1.45 -6.35
C MET A 209 -1.03 -0.99 -6.63
N ASN A 210 -0.13 -1.19 -5.66
CA ASN A 210 1.31 -0.97 -5.83
C ASN A 210 1.96 -2.15 -6.53
N THR A 211 1.97 -2.12 -7.86
CA THR A 211 2.50 -3.17 -8.72
C THR A 211 2.95 -2.57 -10.04
N HIS A 212 3.33 -3.42 -10.98
CA HIS A 212 3.72 -3.02 -12.32
C HIS A 212 2.57 -2.30 -13.06
N VAL A 213 2.87 -1.20 -13.76
CA VAL A 213 1.86 -0.31 -14.38
C VAL A 213 0.90 -1.04 -15.32
N VAL A 214 1.42 -1.94 -16.15
CA VAL A 214 0.60 -2.74 -17.07
C VAL A 214 -0.36 -3.66 -16.31
N HIS A 215 0.03 -4.16 -15.14
CA HIS A 215 -0.86 -4.94 -14.30
C HIS A 215 -1.98 -4.07 -13.71
N SER A 216 -1.68 -2.88 -13.21
CA SER A 216 -2.69 -1.93 -12.72
C SER A 216 -3.69 -1.53 -13.80
N LEU A 217 -3.21 -1.30 -15.03
CA LEU A 217 -4.08 -1.02 -16.18
C LEU A 217 -4.94 -2.24 -16.53
N ARG A 218 -4.38 -3.46 -16.54
CA ARG A 218 -5.15 -4.69 -16.82
C ARG A 218 -6.23 -4.91 -15.77
N PHE A 219 -5.91 -4.65 -14.51
CA PHE A 219 -6.89 -4.67 -13.44
C PHE A 219 -8.02 -3.68 -13.71
N LEU A 220 -7.70 -2.42 -14.04
CA LEU A 220 -8.71 -1.41 -14.42
C LEU A 220 -9.58 -1.91 -15.58
N GLY A 221 -8.97 -2.46 -16.63
CA GLY A 221 -9.67 -3.04 -17.77
C GLY A 221 -10.64 -4.16 -17.37
N ALA A 222 -10.20 -5.08 -16.50
CA ALA A 222 -11.05 -6.16 -15.99
C ALA A 222 -12.24 -5.62 -15.19
N VAL A 223 -12.02 -4.64 -14.32
CA VAL A 223 -13.09 -4.02 -13.51
C VAL A 223 -14.10 -3.28 -14.39
N LEU A 224 -13.65 -2.63 -15.47
CA LEU A 224 -14.52 -2.01 -16.47
C LEU A 224 -15.34 -3.06 -17.25
N ILE A 225 -14.72 -4.15 -17.69
CA ILE A 225 -15.42 -5.26 -18.36
C ILE A 225 -16.53 -5.80 -17.46
N GLU A 226 -16.21 -6.08 -16.20
CA GLU A 226 -17.20 -6.61 -15.26
C GLU A 226 -18.35 -5.64 -15.03
N CYS A 227 -18.09 -4.33 -14.95
CA CYS A 227 -19.13 -3.30 -14.85
C CYS A 227 -20.05 -3.32 -16.07
N LEU A 228 -19.49 -3.40 -17.28
CA LEU A 228 -20.26 -3.44 -18.52
C LEU A 228 -21.08 -4.73 -18.65
N LEU A 229 -20.52 -5.90 -18.28
CA LEU A 229 -21.27 -7.16 -18.24
C LEU A 229 -22.48 -7.07 -17.31
N ARG A 230 -22.33 -6.48 -16.12
CA ARG A 230 -23.45 -6.26 -15.20
C ARG A 230 -24.52 -5.33 -15.77
N ARG A 231 -24.13 -4.25 -16.46
CA ARG A 231 -25.07 -3.35 -17.15
C ARG A 231 -25.88 -4.06 -18.23
N GLU A 232 -25.28 -5.05 -18.90
CA GLU A 232 -25.93 -5.90 -19.89
C GLU A 232 -26.74 -7.06 -19.28
N GLY A 233 -26.73 -7.24 -17.94
CA GLY A 233 -27.38 -8.36 -17.28
C GLY A 233 -26.68 -9.71 -17.51
N LYS A 234 -25.40 -9.70 -17.87
CA LYS A 234 -24.59 -10.89 -18.17
C LYS A 234 -23.74 -11.34 -16.99
N GLY A 235 -23.43 -12.63 -16.96
CA GLY A 235 -22.48 -13.24 -16.04
C GLY A 235 -21.02 -12.96 -16.41
N GLY A 236 -20.11 -13.06 -15.44
CA GLY A 236 -18.69 -12.68 -15.58
C GLY A 236 -17.84 -13.53 -16.55
N LYS A 237 -18.40 -14.60 -17.13
CA LYS A 237 -17.72 -15.43 -18.15
C LYS A 237 -18.25 -15.19 -19.56
N GLU A 238 -19.28 -14.37 -19.70
CA GLU A 238 -19.88 -14.05 -20.99
C GLU A 238 -19.07 -12.97 -21.70
N ALA A 239 -19.22 -12.90 -23.03
CA ALA A 239 -18.61 -11.85 -23.82
C ALA A 239 -19.45 -10.57 -23.77
N LEU A 240 -18.78 -9.41 -23.78
CA LEU A 240 -19.42 -8.11 -23.99
C LEU A 240 -20.17 -8.09 -25.34
N SER A 241 -21.23 -7.28 -25.45
CA SER A 241 -21.76 -6.95 -26.77
C SER A 241 -20.72 -6.19 -27.60
N VAL A 242 -20.94 -6.13 -28.92
CA VAL A 242 -20.08 -5.34 -29.81
C VAL A 242 -20.10 -3.87 -29.41
N GLU A 243 -21.26 -3.37 -28.97
CA GLU A 243 -21.47 -2.00 -28.52
C GLU A 243 -20.68 -1.69 -27.25
N ALA A 244 -20.78 -2.55 -26.22
CA ALA A 244 -20.04 -2.36 -24.96
C ALA A 244 -18.52 -2.55 -25.15
N GLU A 245 -18.12 -3.46 -26.03
CA GLU A 245 -16.70 -3.59 -26.39
C GLU A 245 -16.18 -2.33 -27.09
N ALA A 246 -16.96 -1.75 -28.02
CA ALA A 246 -16.62 -0.50 -28.67
C ALA A 246 -16.58 0.67 -27.67
N GLU A 247 -17.51 0.73 -26.71
CA GLU A 247 -17.50 1.70 -25.60
C GLU A 247 -16.20 1.59 -24.80
N LEU A 248 -15.83 0.39 -24.37
CA LEU A 248 -14.63 0.16 -23.57
C LEU A 248 -13.34 0.55 -24.31
N VAL A 249 -13.22 0.15 -25.57
CA VAL A 249 -12.05 0.52 -26.39
C VAL A 249 -12.00 2.03 -26.62
N GLY A 250 -13.15 2.66 -26.88
CA GLY A 250 -13.27 4.11 -26.98
C GLY A 250 -12.84 4.82 -25.70
N PHE A 251 -13.28 4.32 -24.55
CA PHE A 251 -12.90 4.82 -23.23
C PHE A 251 -11.40 4.74 -23.00
N LEU A 252 -10.79 3.56 -23.20
CA LEU A 252 -9.35 3.35 -23.01
C LEU A 252 -8.50 4.20 -23.96
N ARG A 253 -8.92 4.37 -25.22
CA ARG A 253 -8.27 5.30 -26.15
C ARG A 253 -8.44 6.76 -25.71
N GLY A 254 -9.60 7.11 -25.17
CA GLY A 254 -9.87 8.42 -24.59
C GLY A 254 -8.94 8.75 -23.43
N LEU A 255 -8.64 7.77 -22.57
CA LEU A 255 -7.60 7.91 -21.53
C LEU A 255 -6.21 8.13 -22.15
N GLY A 256 -5.84 7.36 -23.16
CA GLY A 256 -4.57 7.57 -23.88
C GLY A 256 -4.46 8.97 -24.48
N GLY A 257 -5.55 9.52 -25.01
CA GLY A 257 -5.61 10.89 -25.51
C GLY A 257 -5.48 11.94 -24.40
N LEU A 258 -6.17 11.75 -23.27
CA LEU A 258 -6.04 12.61 -22.09
C LEU A 258 -4.59 12.65 -21.59
N TRP A 259 -3.96 11.48 -21.47
CA TRP A 259 -2.58 11.29 -21.02
C TRP A 259 -1.53 11.59 -22.10
N ARG A 260 -1.95 12.09 -23.26
CA ARG A 260 -1.07 12.48 -24.38
C ARG A 260 -0.13 11.37 -24.82
N PHE A 261 -0.58 10.12 -24.75
CA PHE A 261 0.20 8.99 -25.22
C PHE A 261 0.43 9.09 -26.74
N PRO A 262 1.61 8.67 -27.23
CA PRO A 262 1.81 8.48 -28.65
C PRO A 262 0.74 7.54 -29.23
N ALA A 263 0.38 7.75 -30.50
CA ALA A 263 -0.71 7.00 -31.14
C ALA A 263 -0.58 5.47 -30.97
N GLY A 264 0.64 4.93 -31.08
CA GLY A 264 0.90 3.50 -30.86
C GLY A 264 0.55 3.01 -29.45
N ALA A 265 0.91 3.79 -28.42
CA ALA A 265 0.57 3.47 -27.02
C ALA A 265 -0.94 3.62 -26.75
N GLY A 266 -1.61 4.60 -27.36
CA GLY A 266 -3.07 4.73 -27.28
C GLY A 266 -3.81 3.54 -27.92
N VAL A 267 -3.30 3.05 -29.06
CA VAL A 267 -3.82 1.82 -29.70
C VAL A 267 -3.58 0.60 -28.82
N ALA A 268 -2.38 0.45 -28.27
CA ALA A 268 -2.02 -0.62 -27.34
C ALA A 268 -2.93 -0.63 -26.10
N LEU A 269 -3.24 0.55 -25.54
CA LEU A 269 -4.13 0.68 -24.40
C LEU A 269 -5.56 0.19 -24.72
N GLY A 270 -6.07 0.47 -25.92
CA GLY A 270 -7.36 -0.07 -26.37
C GLY A 270 -7.35 -1.59 -26.59
N ARG A 271 -6.18 -2.20 -26.82
CA ARG A 271 -6.03 -3.66 -26.96
C ARG A 271 -5.82 -4.40 -25.64
N LEU A 272 -5.57 -3.67 -24.55
CA LEU A 272 -5.30 -4.23 -23.23
C LEU A 272 -6.37 -5.24 -22.75
N VAL A 273 -7.61 -4.99 -23.15
CA VAL A 273 -8.82 -5.75 -22.80
C VAL A 273 -9.25 -6.74 -23.88
N ARG A 274 -8.51 -6.81 -24.98
CA ARG A 274 -8.75 -7.73 -26.10
C ARG A 274 -7.70 -8.84 -26.09
N GLY A 275 -8.03 -9.95 -26.75
CA GLY A 275 -7.03 -10.96 -27.10
C GLY A 275 -5.92 -10.33 -27.95
N GLY A 276 -4.67 -10.74 -27.70
CA GLY A 276 -3.51 -10.34 -28.51
C GLY A 276 -2.61 -9.25 -27.93
N PHE A 277 -2.89 -8.73 -26.73
CA PHE A 277 -1.95 -7.84 -26.03
C PHE A 277 -0.68 -8.60 -25.60
N GLY A 278 0.47 -8.20 -26.13
CA GLY A 278 1.78 -8.80 -25.89
C GLY A 278 2.80 -7.88 -25.22
N GLU A 279 4.04 -8.34 -25.17
CA GLU A 279 5.14 -7.62 -24.51
C GLU A 279 5.54 -6.31 -25.20
N GLU A 280 5.40 -6.22 -26.51
CA GLU A 280 5.72 -5.00 -27.26
C GLU A 280 4.74 -3.87 -26.92
N GLU A 281 3.44 -4.18 -26.85
CA GLU A 281 2.40 -3.24 -26.46
C GLU A 281 2.54 -2.82 -24.98
N ALA A 282 2.92 -3.76 -24.10
CA ALA A 282 3.27 -3.46 -22.72
C ALA A 282 4.42 -2.44 -22.64
N ARG A 283 5.50 -2.67 -23.39
CA ARG A 283 6.65 -1.76 -23.46
C ARG A 283 6.28 -0.38 -23.99
N LEU A 284 5.40 -0.31 -25.00
CA LEU A 284 4.90 0.97 -25.53
C LEU A 284 4.14 1.77 -24.47
N ILE A 285 3.26 1.12 -23.71
CA ILE A 285 2.50 1.76 -22.62
C ILE A 285 3.44 2.23 -21.51
N GLU A 286 4.36 1.37 -21.06
CA GLU A 286 5.32 1.74 -20.02
C GLU A 286 6.18 2.94 -20.42
N ALA A 287 6.68 2.95 -21.66
CA ALA A 287 7.46 4.06 -22.18
C ALA A 287 6.64 5.36 -22.22
N ALA A 288 5.37 5.29 -22.63
CA ALA A 288 4.47 6.44 -22.65
C ALA A 288 4.16 6.97 -21.24
N VAL A 289 3.98 6.09 -20.26
CA VAL A 289 3.79 6.45 -18.85
C VAL A 289 5.04 7.14 -18.30
N LEU A 290 6.24 6.62 -18.59
CA LEU A 290 7.49 7.19 -18.09
C LEU A 290 7.87 8.53 -18.75
N ALA A 291 7.31 8.84 -19.91
CA ALA A 291 7.54 10.07 -20.66
C ALA A 291 6.67 11.25 -20.18
N ASN A 292 5.58 10.98 -19.45
CA ASN A 292 4.69 12.00 -18.87
C ASN A 292 5.13 12.38 -17.46
#